data_AF-A0A0F9EEQ8-F1
#
_entry.id   AF-A0A0F9EEQ8-F1
#
_cell.length_a   1.000
_cell.length_b   1.000
_cell.length_c   1.000
_cell.angle_alpha   90.00
_cell.angle_beta   90.00
_cell.angle_gamma   90.00
#
_symmetry.space_group_name_H-M   'P 1'
#
loop_
_entity.id
_entity.type
_entity.pdbx_description
1 polymer ?
#
loop_
_entity_poly.entity_id
_entity_poly.type
_entity_poly.pdbx_seq_one_letter_code
_entity_poly.pdbx_strand_id
1 'polypeptide(L)'
;MAIISFAKTLKEYKAGIKFCTRRDWAYRQFKMWRQFWFDGKITHDAYDKSPRNGGIKIGEFELTCKPYREYLWEMPLSDLKLEGGMCNTFPEFCELIGKKPHEIVTVIRFNPLPEVKP
;
A
#
# COMPACT_ATOMS: atom_id res chain seq x y z
N MET A 1 15.10 0.15 6.23
CA MET A 1 14.23 0.06 5.04
C MET A 1 12.91 -0.59 5.46
N ALA A 2 11.78 -0.07 4.99
CA ALA A 2 10.48 -0.75 5.10
C ALA A 2 10.17 -1.46 3.78
N ILE A 3 9.29 -2.46 3.83
CA ILE A 3 8.87 -3.21 2.65
C ILE A 3 7.35 -3.24 2.55
N ILE A 4 6.82 -3.24 1.33
CA ILE A 4 5.43 -3.60 1.05
C ILE A 4 5.41 -4.69 -0.03
N SER A 5 4.73 -5.80 0.26
CA SER A 5 4.46 -6.82 -0.74
C SER A 5 3.18 -6.52 -1.51
N PHE A 6 3.25 -6.54 -2.82
CA PHE A 6 2.13 -6.22 -3.70
C PHE A 6 1.32 -7.43 -4.15
N ALA A 7 1.82 -8.67 -4.10
CA ALA A 7 1.11 -9.94 -4.29
C ALA A 7 -0.11 -9.89 -5.24
N LYS A 8 -1.31 -9.68 -4.69
CA LYS A 8 -2.57 -9.59 -5.45
C LYS A 8 -2.61 -8.43 -6.46
N THR A 9 -1.85 -7.36 -6.18
CA THR A 9 -1.77 -6.09 -6.93
C THR A 9 -0.44 -5.89 -7.67
N LEU A 10 0.30 -6.98 -7.94
CA LEU A 10 1.61 -6.91 -8.58
C LEU A 10 1.55 -6.27 -9.98
N LYS A 11 0.53 -6.64 -10.76
CA LYS A 11 0.38 -6.15 -12.14
C LYS A 11 0.09 -4.65 -12.15
N GLU A 12 -0.74 -4.19 -11.24
CA GLU A 12 -1.19 -2.82 -11.08
C GLU A 12 -0.06 -1.92 -10.57
N TYR A 13 0.78 -2.45 -9.66
CA TYR A 13 2.01 -1.78 -9.24
C TYR A 13 2.98 -1.61 -10.42
N LYS A 14 3.27 -2.69 -11.15
CA LYS A 14 4.19 -2.66 -12.30
C LYS A 14 3.68 -1.80 -13.46
N ALA A 15 2.37 -1.72 -13.64
CA ALA A 15 1.75 -0.85 -14.63
C ALA A 15 1.77 0.64 -14.22
N GLY A 16 2.22 0.96 -12.99
CA GLY A 16 2.27 2.34 -12.51
C GLY A 16 0.90 2.97 -12.28
N ILE A 17 -0.13 2.15 -12.02
CA ILE A 17 -1.51 2.62 -11.79
C ILE A 17 -1.95 2.51 -10.34
N LYS A 18 -1.14 1.86 -9.48
CA LYS A 18 -1.38 1.74 -8.04
C LYS A 18 -0.57 2.79 -7.28
N PHE A 19 -1.26 3.64 -6.53
CA PHE A 19 -0.70 4.76 -5.77
C PHE A 19 -1.10 4.75 -4.29
N CYS A 20 -1.94 3.80 -3.89
CA CYS A 20 -2.41 3.66 -2.53
C CYS A 20 -2.46 2.19 -2.14
N THR A 21 -2.20 1.90 -0.87
CA THR A 21 -2.57 0.62 -0.28
C THR A 21 -3.07 0.74 1.15
N ARG A 22 -4.16 0.03 1.42
CA ARG A 22 -4.67 -0.23 2.77
C ARG A 22 -4.13 -1.53 3.35
N ARG A 23 -3.68 -1.46 4.60
CA ARG A 23 -3.03 -2.58 5.31
C ARG A 23 -3.64 -2.78 6.68
N ASP A 24 -3.97 -4.04 6.97
CA ASP A 24 -4.32 -4.49 8.30
C ASP A 24 -3.06 -4.75 9.10
N TRP A 25 -2.54 -3.69 9.72
CA TRP A 25 -1.31 -3.72 10.46
C TRP A 25 -1.55 -3.46 11.93
N ALA A 26 -0.78 -4.13 12.78
CA ALA A 26 -0.73 -3.83 14.19
C ALA A 26 -0.24 -2.38 14.39
N TYR A 27 -0.66 -1.75 15.49
CA TYR A 27 -0.30 -0.35 15.79
C TYR A 27 1.22 -0.12 15.82
N ARG A 28 2.01 -1.13 16.19
CA ARG A 28 3.48 -1.06 16.15
C ARG A 28 4.02 -0.82 14.74
N GLN A 29 3.50 -1.52 13.74
CA GLN A 29 3.92 -1.35 12.34
C GLN A 29 3.53 0.06 11.87
N PHE A 30 2.31 0.51 12.13
CA PHE A 30 1.88 1.89 11.84
C PHE A 30 2.83 2.94 12.45
N LYS A 31 3.20 2.80 13.74
CA LYS A 31 4.14 3.71 14.40
C LYS A 31 5.51 3.74 13.73
N MET A 32 6.03 2.57 13.35
CA MET A 32 7.30 2.46 12.61
C MET A 32 7.25 3.23 11.28
N TRP A 33 6.18 3.04 10.50
CA TRP A 33 5.99 3.74 9.23
C TRP A 33 5.86 5.25 9.40
N ARG A 34 5.17 5.71 10.44
CA ARG A 34 5.15 7.15 10.78
C ARG A 34 6.51 7.67 11.19
N GLN A 35 7.30 6.90 11.92
CA GLN A 35 8.66 7.31 12.30
C GLN A 35 9.54 7.45 11.05
N PHE A 36 9.46 6.52 10.09
CA PHE A 36 10.20 6.65 8.83
C PHE A 36 9.87 7.94 8.07
N TRP A 37 8.59 8.32 8.01
CA TRP A 37 8.20 9.62 7.46
C TRP A 37 8.87 10.79 8.19
N PHE A 38 8.86 10.81 9.53
CA PHE A 38 9.47 11.88 10.32
C PHE A 38 11.00 11.90 10.26
N ASP A 39 11.63 10.75 10.06
CA ASP A 39 13.07 10.62 9.84
C ASP A 39 13.50 11.00 8.41
N GLY A 40 12.57 11.39 7.53
CA GLY A 40 12.86 11.65 6.11
C GLY A 40 13.11 10.39 5.26
N LYS A 41 12.87 9.20 5.81
CA LYS A 41 13.01 7.90 5.12
C LYS A 41 11.73 7.59 4.35
N ILE A 42 11.50 8.31 3.25
CA ILE A 42 10.27 8.22 2.46
C ILE A 42 10.32 7.20 1.32
N THR A 43 11.51 6.70 0.96
CA THR A 43 11.70 5.63 -0.05
C THR A 43 11.72 4.25 0.58
N HIS A 44 10.99 3.31 -0.02
CA HIS A 44 10.82 1.94 0.49
C HIS A 44 10.77 0.90 -0.63
N ASP A 45 11.04 -0.36 -0.27
CA ASP A 45 11.10 -1.44 -1.26
C ASP A 45 9.72 -2.03 -1.55
N ALA A 46 9.45 -2.24 -2.84
CA ALA A 46 8.33 -3.03 -3.32
C ALA A 46 8.76 -4.49 -3.54
N TYR A 47 7.93 -5.42 -3.09
CA TYR A 47 8.15 -6.86 -3.27
C TYR A 47 6.96 -7.53 -3.97
N ASP A 48 7.21 -8.62 -4.71
CA ASP A 48 6.14 -9.41 -5.33
C ASP A 48 5.30 -10.17 -4.29
N LYS A 49 5.91 -10.69 -3.23
CA LYS A 49 5.28 -11.34 -2.07
C LYS A 49 6.14 -11.14 -0.83
N SER A 50 5.71 -11.68 0.31
CA SER A 50 6.52 -11.61 1.54
C SER A 50 7.93 -12.19 1.30
N PRO A 51 9.02 -11.48 1.66
CA PRO A 51 10.37 -12.02 1.53
C PRO A 51 10.58 -13.32 2.31
N ARG A 52 9.86 -13.49 3.42
CA ARG A 52 9.87 -14.73 4.21
C ARG A 52 9.35 -15.95 3.43
N ASN A 53 8.58 -15.71 2.37
CA ASN A 53 8.00 -16.73 1.49
C ASN A 53 8.71 -16.74 0.12
N GLY A 54 9.98 -16.31 0.08
CA GLY A 54 10.80 -16.25 -1.14
C GLY A 54 10.38 -15.13 -2.10
N GLY A 55 9.84 -14.02 -1.59
CA GLY A 55 9.54 -12.84 -2.39
C GLY A 55 10.80 -12.10 -2.84
N ILE A 56 10.76 -11.56 -4.05
CA ILE A 56 11.84 -10.78 -4.66
C ILE A 56 11.48 -9.29 -4.68
N LYS A 57 12.50 -8.43 -4.60
CA LYS A 57 12.34 -6.99 -4.80
C LYS A 57 11.97 -6.74 -6.26
N ILE A 58 10.91 -5.97 -6.47
CA ILE A 58 10.36 -5.64 -7.80
C ILE A 58 10.47 -4.15 -8.13
N GLY A 59 11.05 -3.36 -7.23
CA GLY A 59 11.22 -1.93 -7.40
C GLY A 59 11.22 -1.20 -6.06
N GLU A 60 11.08 0.11 -6.14
CA GLU A 60 10.98 1.01 -5.00
C GLU A 60 9.80 1.96 -5.21
N PHE A 61 9.30 2.50 -4.11
CA PHE A 61 8.29 3.57 -4.13
C PHE A 61 8.63 4.62 -3.11
N GLU A 62 8.15 5.84 -3.36
CA GLU A 62 8.27 6.96 -2.45
C GLU A 62 6.91 7.31 -1.84
N LEU A 63 6.87 7.53 -0.53
CA LEU A 63 5.67 8.00 0.16
C LEU A 63 5.30 9.41 -0.29
N THR A 64 4.05 9.61 -0.67
CA THR A 64 3.53 10.93 -1.07
C THR A 64 2.85 11.65 0.09
N CYS A 65 2.50 10.94 1.16
CA CYS A 65 2.01 11.54 2.39
C CYS A 65 2.40 10.73 3.62
N LYS A 66 2.32 11.40 4.78
CA LYS A 66 2.46 10.76 6.09
C LYS A 66 1.48 9.59 6.21
N PRO A 67 1.93 8.38 6.57
CA PRO A 67 1.04 7.25 6.86
C PRO A 67 0.00 7.63 7.92
N TYR A 68 -1.25 7.26 7.66
CA TYR A 68 -2.37 7.55 8.53
C TYR A 68 -3.27 6.33 8.70
N ARG A 69 -4.19 6.40 9.66
CA ARG A 69 -5.23 5.40 9.85
C ARG A 69 -6.57 6.06 9.62
N GLU A 70 -7.46 5.33 8.98
CA GLU A 70 -8.84 5.74 8.71
C GLU A 70 -9.72 4.52 8.92
N TYR A 71 -11.00 4.76 9.17
CA TYR A 71 -11.96 3.68 9.06
C TYR A 71 -12.23 3.39 7.58
N LEU A 72 -12.52 2.13 7.23
CA LEU A 72 -12.75 1.76 5.83
C LEU A 72 -13.92 2.49 5.19
N TRP A 73 -15.04 2.69 5.89
CA TRP A 73 -16.20 3.47 5.41
C TRP A 73 -15.89 4.94 5.09
N GLU A 74 -14.77 5.48 5.57
CA GLU A 74 -14.32 6.83 5.22
C GLU A 74 -13.52 6.86 3.91
N MET A 75 -13.21 5.71 3.31
CA MET A 75 -12.50 5.61 2.04
C MET A 75 -13.28 6.32 0.92
N PRO A 76 -12.68 7.31 0.24
CA PRO A 76 -13.28 7.89 -0.96
C PRO A 76 -13.38 6.84 -2.08
N LEU A 77 -14.49 6.81 -2.83
CA LEU A 77 -14.64 5.88 -3.97
C LEU A 77 -13.55 6.06 -5.04
N SER A 78 -12.99 7.27 -5.20
CA SER A 78 -11.85 7.53 -6.09
C SER A 78 -10.60 6.72 -5.72
N ASP A 79 -10.44 6.35 -4.45
CA ASP A 79 -9.30 5.55 -4.00
C ASP A 79 -9.37 4.11 -4.50
N LEU A 80 -10.52 3.60 -4.96
CA LEU A 80 -10.60 2.30 -5.63
C LEU A 80 -9.68 2.23 -6.85
N LYS A 81 -9.59 3.34 -7.61
CA LYS A 81 -8.64 3.46 -8.73
C LYS A 81 -7.20 3.49 -8.23
N LEU A 82 -6.92 4.24 -7.17
CA LEU A 82 -5.57 4.34 -6.57
C LEU A 82 -5.10 3.03 -5.93
N GLU A 83 -6.02 2.17 -5.49
CA GLU A 83 -5.75 0.81 -5.03
C GLU A 83 -5.40 -0.16 -6.17
N GLY A 84 -5.43 0.29 -7.42
CA GLY A 84 -5.15 -0.51 -8.61
C GLY A 84 -6.39 -0.86 -9.42
N GLY A 85 -7.57 -0.31 -9.09
CA GLY A 85 -8.78 -0.45 -9.92
C GLY A 85 -9.36 -1.86 -9.99
N MET A 86 -9.09 -2.71 -8.99
CA MET A 86 -9.58 -4.11 -8.96
C MET A 86 -11.07 -4.23 -8.64
N CYS A 87 -11.67 -3.19 -8.06
CA CYS A 87 -13.06 -3.16 -7.62
C CYS A 87 -13.72 -1.88 -8.14
N ASN A 88 -15.01 -1.99 -8.49
CA ASN A 88 -15.81 -0.85 -8.94
C ASN A 88 -16.64 -0.26 -7.79
N THR A 89 -16.86 -1.03 -6.72
CA THR A 89 -17.66 -0.61 -5.58
C THR A 89 -16.92 -0.78 -4.25
N PHE A 90 -17.33 -0.01 -3.25
CA PHE A 90 -16.80 -0.12 -1.89
C PHE A 90 -17.04 -1.52 -1.26
N PRO A 91 -18.24 -2.12 -1.36
CA PRO A 91 -18.48 -3.48 -0.85
C PRO A 91 -17.55 -4.54 -1.48
N GLU A 92 -17.36 -4.52 -2.80
CA GLU A 92 -16.43 -5.43 -3.49
C GLU A 92 -15.01 -5.29 -2.93
N PHE A 93 -14.57 -4.06 -2.65
CA PHE A 93 -13.25 -3.82 -2.09
C PHE A 93 -13.12 -4.41 -0.68
N CYS A 94 -14.13 -4.20 0.17
CA CYS A 94 -14.19 -4.80 1.50
C CYS A 94 -14.09 -6.33 1.45
N GLU A 95 -14.82 -6.97 0.54
CA GLU A 95 -14.74 -8.42 0.32
C GLU A 95 -13.35 -8.86 -0.16
N LEU A 96 -12.76 -8.15 -1.12
CA LEU A 96 -11.44 -8.46 -1.69
C LEU A 96 -10.33 -8.47 -0.62
N ILE A 97 -10.39 -7.53 0.33
CA ILE A 97 -9.41 -7.41 1.42
C ILE A 97 -9.84 -8.17 2.68
N GLY A 98 -11.03 -8.78 2.69
CA GLY A 98 -11.58 -9.53 3.83
C GLY A 98 -11.84 -8.67 5.06
N LYS A 99 -12.37 -7.45 4.88
CA LYS A 99 -12.59 -6.47 5.95
C LYS A 99 -14.00 -5.90 5.96
N LYS A 100 -14.44 -5.48 7.15
CA LYS A 100 -15.72 -4.82 7.37
C LYS A 100 -15.57 -3.29 7.30
N PRO A 101 -16.62 -2.54 6.90
CA PRO A 101 -16.56 -1.08 6.76
C PRO A 101 -16.10 -0.33 8.03
N HIS A 102 -16.42 -0.85 9.22
CA HIS A 102 -16.07 -0.22 10.49
C HIS A 102 -14.65 -0.56 11.00
N GLU A 103 -13.86 -1.32 10.25
CA GLU A 103 -12.48 -1.64 10.64
C GLU A 103 -11.52 -0.51 10.27
N ILE A 104 -10.51 -0.29 11.12
CA ILE A 104 -9.49 0.74 10.92
C ILE A 104 -8.25 0.13 10.27
N VAL A 105 -7.92 0.63 9.08
CA VAL A 105 -6.74 0.21 8.32
C VAL A 105 -5.65 1.28 8.36
N THR A 106 -4.41 0.88 8.05
CA THR A 106 -3.33 1.82 7.77
C THR A 106 -3.32 2.14 6.28
N VAL A 107 -3.31 3.41 5.92
CA VAL A 107 -3.23 3.88 4.54
C VAL A 107 -1.81 4.33 4.24
N ILE A 108 -1.26 3.80 3.15
CA ILE A 108 0.03 4.19 2.58
C ILE A 108 -0.22 4.74 1.19
N ARG A 109 0.03 6.03 0.97
CA ARG A 109 0.01 6.66 -0.36
C ARG A 109 1.43 6.82 -0.86
N PHE A 110 1.65 6.51 -2.14
CA PHE A 110 2.98 6.44 -2.71
C PHE A 110 2.97 6.63 -4.23
N ASN A 111 4.14 6.93 -4.79
CA ASN A 111 4.43 6.85 -6.21
C ASN A 111 5.44 5.73 -6.45
N PRO A 112 5.17 4.78 -7.37
CA PRO A 112 6.20 3.87 -7.84
C PRO A 112 7.35 4.65 -8.45
N LEU A 113 8.59 4.31 -8.08
CA LEU A 113 9.77 4.88 -8.71
C LEU A 113 10.08 4.11 -10.01
N PRO A 114 10.54 4.80 -11.07
CA PRO A 114 10.93 4.14 -12.31
C PRO A 114 12.05 3.14 -12.04
N GLU A 115 12.03 2.00 -12.75
CA GLU A 115 13.17 1.10 -12.76
C GLU A 115 14.38 1.86 -13.32
N VAL A 116 15.41 2.04 -12.49
CA VAL A 116 16.71 2.48 -12.96
C VAL A 116 17.28 1.33 -13.79
N LYS A 117 17.08 1.40 -15.11
CA LYS A 117 17.82 0.52 -16.02
C LYS A 117 19.30 0.91 -15.90
N PRO A 118 20.21 -0.07 -15.69
CA PRO A 118 21.65 0.20 -15.64
C PRO A 118 22.16 0.78 -16.96
#